data_AF-A0AAU9IG92-F1
#
_entry.id   AF-A0AAU9IG92-F1
#
_cell.length_a   1.000
_cell.length_b   1.000
_cell.length_c   1.000
_cell.angle_alpha   90.00
_cell.angle_beta   90.00
_cell.angle_gamma   90.00
#
_symmetry.space_group_name_H-M   'P 1'
#
loop_
_entity.id
_entity.type
_entity.pdbx_description
1 polymer ?
#
loop_
_entity_poly.entity_id
_entity_poly.type
_entity_poly.pdbx_seq_one_letter_code
_entity_poly.pdbx_strand_id
1 'polypeptide(L)'
;MLGKWSGKTKFSIEIFQSKHRDLSRVEEITNENSPQVVELLRTIGEGLIWSEQNHHTFFQYFRVNAMESLLIKILFLQNNREVSIQLIQTANMLIHNLSQIESLIFLLKTQFYAEIVSYPFDFTDDEIIENYLSLLKGIAINLDPVLLQIFIIEKEFRLYTGALMFLNYKEAMIRTGARTVILTILKLEDPRISEYIIESGFFNCLVSSIREEWIGLNGRINSKIDFEGATNIITDNLDNLLYVNDIFEIGREEFNKELADYFMKIAMFPVIVGGIGAIERKEYQTSIPVSLFLASQIMKIIKYSIVQNCLAYILFSENLESSVLNLALNPEPLVEIQRRKNEQKEERYWYFINSLSYLQITSNSLPNPIRSDLYAFLRSKDSTLITLSLLLIYSLLSNKWVAKEFLLANGLLTEKSEEEPISAEQNSNTNISSQIYNLFEKCRSDYSPAFLDQAITDAIKNLLYKEQEETWKVNETYEMGDRMCERCIMKRGNSMGVKYFVEDPKYFILVEPDPMKINFAKVELMIHLKYVDAEISNSDKKSLILGLRKQIGMDMIVLDFDDQNTARWIKNHIDDQRNSVIYYEATLIENLLDQ
;
A
#
# COMPACT_ATOMS: atom_id res chain seq x y z
N MET A 1 -17.62 -28.45 3.07
CA MET A 1 -17.98 -29.70 3.78
C MET A 1 -19.08 -30.40 2.98
N LEU A 2 -18.79 -31.52 2.31
CA LEU A 2 -19.81 -32.34 1.65
C LEU A 2 -19.80 -33.72 2.29
N GLY A 3 -20.73 -33.96 3.24
CA GLY A 3 -20.97 -35.27 3.82
C GLY A 3 -21.54 -36.23 2.78
N LYS A 4 -21.20 -37.52 2.86
CA LYS A 4 -21.71 -38.59 1.99
C LYS A 4 -23.24 -38.62 1.98
N TRP A 5 -23.85 -38.37 0.82
CA TRP A 5 -25.30 -38.47 0.58
C TRP A 5 -25.70 -39.88 0.14
N SER A 6 -26.64 -40.52 0.85
CA SER A 6 -27.46 -41.64 0.35
C SER A 6 -28.80 -41.06 -0.14
N GLY A 7 -29.29 -41.15 -1.37
CA GLY A 7 -28.93 -41.97 -2.53
C GLY A 7 -30.16 -42.77 -3.01
N LYS A 8 -31.20 -42.10 -3.58
CA LYS A 8 -32.09 -42.56 -4.68
C LYS A 8 -33.49 -41.90 -4.79
N THR A 9 -34.06 -41.28 -3.76
CA THR A 9 -35.48 -40.79 -3.81
C THR A 9 -35.68 -39.27 -3.98
N LYS A 10 -34.62 -38.45 -3.90
CA LYS A 10 -34.74 -36.98 -3.95
C LYS A 10 -34.79 -36.40 -5.38
N PHE A 11 -34.16 -37.07 -6.34
CA PHE A 11 -34.00 -36.56 -7.70
C PHE A 11 -34.57 -37.56 -8.72
N SER A 12 -35.69 -37.19 -9.33
CA SER A 12 -36.30 -37.91 -10.47
C SER A 12 -36.62 -36.93 -11.59
N ILE A 13 -36.69 -37.41 -12.82
CA ILE A 13 -37.00 -36.55 -13.97
C ILE A 13 -38.40 -35.94 -13.85
N GLU A 14 -39.35 -36.66 -13.25
CA GLU A 14 -40.71 -36.18 -13.02
C GLU A 14 -40.74 -35.02 -12.03
N ILE A 15 -39.94 -35.10 -10.96
CA ILE A 15 -39.78 -34.00 -9.99
C ILE A 15 -39.13 -32.81 -10.70
N PHE A 16 -38.05 -33.02 -11.45
CA PHE A 16 -37.37 -31.95 -12.19
C PHE A 16 -38.31 -31.24 -13.18
N GLN A 17 -39.10 -31.99 -13.95
CA GLN A 17 -40.12 -31.47 -14.86
C GLN A 17 -41.22 -30.71 -14.12
N SER A 18 -41.63 -31.18 -12.94
CA SER A 18 -42.59 -30.45 -12.11
C SER A 18 -42.04 -29.11 -11.65
N LYS A 19 -40.79 -29.08 -11.17
CA LYS A 19 -40.12 -27.84 -10.75
C LYS A 19 -39.93 -26.87 -11.91
N HIS A 20 -39.59 -27.36 -13.09
CA HIS A 20 -39.60 -26.57 -14.32
C HIS A 20 -40.98 -25.96 -14.58
N ARG A 21 -42.06 -26.75 -14.56
CA ARG A 21 -43.43 -26.24 -14.77
C ARG A 21 -43.82 -25.17 -13.75
N ASP A 22 -43.46 -25.36 -12.49
CA ASP A 22 -43.77 -24.41 -11.42
C ASP A 22 -43.01 -23.10 -11.62
N LEU A 23 -41.72 -23.16 -11.99
CA LEU A 23 -40.92 -21.97 -12.26
C LEU A 23 -41.40 -21.23 -13.53
N SER A 24 -41.82 -21.96 -14.56
CA SER A 24 -42.34 -21.36 -15.82
C SER A 24 -43.63 -20.56 -15.62
N ARG A 25 -44.40 -20.84 -14.56
CA ARG A 25 -45.63 -20.11 -14.20
C ARG A 25 -45.37 -18.80 -13.47
N VAL A 26 -44.14 -18.52 -13.06
CA VAL A 26 -43.80 -17.26 -12.40
C VAL A 26 -43.86 -16.13 -13.43
N GLU A 27 -44.82 -15.22 -13.25
CA GLU A 27 -44.98 -14.01 -14.07
C GLU A 27 -44.40 -12.77 -13.40
N GLU A 28 -44.44 -12.71 -12.07
CA GLU A 28 -43.90 -11.63 -11.25
C GLU A 28 -43.26 -12.20 -9.98
N ILE A 29 -42.21 -11.56 -9.47
CA ILE A 29 -41.52 -11.95 -8.23
C ILE A 29 -41.87 -10.94 -7.15
N THR A 30 -42.56 -11.41 -6.11
CA THR A 30 -42.98 -10.64 -4.93
C THR A 30 -42.27 -11.17 -3.70
N ASN A 31 -42.31 -10.41 -2.60
CA ASN A 31 -41.73 -10.88 -1.33
C ASN A 31 -42.38 -12.19 -0.84
N GLU A 32 -43.66 -12.44 -1.16
CA GLU A 32 -44.39 -13.64 -0.75
C GLU A 32 -43.95 -14.90 -1.53
N ASN A 33 -43.74 -14.78 -2.85
CA ASN A 33 -43.35 -15.93 -3.66
C ASN A 33 -41.83 -16.12 -3.79
N SER A 34 -41.03 -15.12 -3.40
CA SER A 34 -39.56 -15.17 -3.49
C SER A 34 -38.93 -16.41 -2.84
N PRO A 35 -39.36 -16.91 -1.65
CA PRO A 35 -38.75 -18.09 -1.06
C PRO A 35 -39.01 -19.36 -1.89
N GLN A 36 -40.18 -19.44 -2.52
CA GLN A 36 -40.52 -20.55 -3.42
C GLN A 36 -39.67 -20.47 -4.68
N VAL A 37 -39.48 -19.29 -5.27
CA VAL A 37 -38.63 -19.10 -6.46
C VAL A 37 -37.18 -19.48 -6.17
N VAL A 38 -36.63 -19.06 -5.04
CA VAL A 38 -35.29 -19.45 -4.57
C VAL A 38 -35.18 -20.97 -4.50
N GLU A 39 -36.13 -21.64 -3.85
CA GLU A 39 -36.11 -23.10 -3.72
C GLU A 39 -36.24 -23.83 -5.06
N LEU A 40 -37.04 -23.30 -5.99
CA LEU A 40 -37.17 -23.84 -7.35
C LEU A 40 -35.85 -23.73 -8.11
N LEU A 41 -35.20 -22.57 -8.09
CA LEU A 41 -33.89 -22.34 -8.73
C LEU A 41 -32.82 -23.27 -8.15
N ARG A 42 -32.74 -23.35 -6.81
CA ARG A 42 -31.82 -24.24 -6.10
C ARG A 42 -32.02 -25.70 -6.50
N THR A 43 -33.27 -26.16 -6.49
CA THR A 43 -33.61 -27.56 -6.84
C THR A 43 -33.29 -27.88 -8.29
N ILE A 44 -33.53 -26.94 -9.22
CA ILE A 44 -33.18 -27.10 -10.63
C ILE A 44 -31.65 -27.18 -10.79
N GLY A 45 -30.90 -26.26 -10.17
CA GLY A 45 -29.43 -26.27 -10.19
C GLY A 45 -28.84 -27.58 -9.63
N GLU A 46 -29.28 -27.99 -8.43
CA GLU A 46 -28.87 -29.26 -7.82
C GLU A 46 -29.23 -30.46 -8.69
N GLY A 47 -30.42 -30.45 -9.29
CA GLY A 47 -30.88 -31.50 -10.19
C GLY A 47 -30.01 -31.66 -11.43
N LEU A 48 -29.57 -30.55 -12.04
CA LEU A 48 -28.66 -30.57 -13.19
C LEU A 48 -27.30 -31.17 -12.82
N ILE A 49 -26.71 -30.70 -11.72
CA ILE A 49 -25.40 -31.18 -11.24
C ILE A 49 -25.48 -32.67 -10.89
N TRP A 50 -26.50 -33.07 -10.13
CA TRP A 50 -26.70 -34.47 -9.76
C TRP A 50 -26.92 -35.36 -10.99
N SER A 51 -27.73 -34.89 -11.96
CA SER A 51 -27.98 -35.62 -13.20
C SER A 51 -26.70 -35.86 -13.98
N GLU A 52 -25.83 -34.87 -14.07
CA GLU A 52 -24.57 -34.99 -14.82
C GLU A 52 -23.61 -35.98 -14.15
N GLN A 53 -23.46 -35.89 -12.83
CA GLN A 53 -22.62 -36.80 -12.04
C GLN A 53 -23.10 -38.26 -12.07
N ASN A 54 -24.39 -38.49 -12.32
CA ASN A 54 -25.01 -39.82 -12.33
C ASN A 54 -25.44 -40.26 -13.75
N HIS A 55 -25.00 -39.55 -14.80
CA HIS A 55 -25.31 -39.86 -16.20
C HIS A 55 -26.81 -39.98 -16.54
N HIS A 56 -27.63 -39.12 -15.93
CA HIS A 56 -29.06 -38.99 -16.23
C HIS A 56 -29.34 -37.93 -17.30
N THR A 57 -30.57 -37.89 -17.81
CA THR A 57 -31.00 -37.11 -18.97
C THR A 57 -31.52 -35.70 -18.66
N PHE A 58 -31.33 -35.17 -17.43
CA PHE A 58 -31.93 -33.87 -17.06
C PHE A 58 -31.31 -32.73 -17.86
N PHE A 59 -30.01 -32.80 -18.16
CA PHE A 59 -29.35 -31.79 -18.99
C PHE A 59 -29.86 -31.84 -20.45
N GLN A 60 -30.14 -33.02 -20.99
CA GLN A 60 -30.79 -33.14 -22.30
C GLN A 60 -32.18 -32.49 -22.28
N TYR A 61 -32.96 -32.72 -21.22
CA TYR A 61 -34.25 -32.06 -21.04
C TYR A 61 -34.10 -30.54 -20.93
N PHE A 62 -33.13 -30.04 -20.16
CA PHE A 62 -32.82 -28.61 -20.03
C PHE A 62 -32.58 -27.96 -21.40
N ARG A 63 -31.76 -28.59 -22.24
CA ARG A 63 -31.46 -28.14 -23.60
C ARG A 63 -32.70 -28.13 -24.51
N VAL A 64 -33.46 -29.22 -24.54
CA VAL A 64 -34.62 -29.36 -25.44
C VAL A 64 -35.74 -28.38 -25.11
N ASN A 65 -35.89 -28.04 -23.82
CA ASN A 65 -36.95 -27.14 -23.36
C ASN A 65 -36.49 -25.68 -23.22
N ALA A 66 -35.29 -25.34 -23.72
CA ALA A 66 -34.72 -23.99 -23.66
C ALA A 66 -34.78 -23.37 -22.25
N MET A 67 -34.47 -24.16 -21.21
CA MET A 67 -34.61 -23.73 -19.82
C MET A 67 -33.67 -22.57 -19.46
N GLU A 68 -32.61 -22.33 -20.24
CA GLU A 68 -31.81 -21.10 -20.15
C GLU A 68 -32.63 -19.83 -20.39
N SER A 69 -33.63 -19.89 -21.28
CA SER A 69 -34.53 -18.75 -21.54
C SER A 69 -35.42 -18.46 -20.34
N LEU A 70 -35.78 -19.49 -19.57
CA LEU A 70 -36.49 -19.32 -18.30
C LEU A 70 -35.60 -18.65 -17.26
N LEU A 71 -34.33 -19.04 -17.16
CA LEU A 71 -33.39 -18.38 -16.23
C LEU A 71 -33.20 -16.90 -16.59
N ILE A 72 -33.13 -16.55 -17.88
CA ILE A 72 -33.11 -15.16 -18.36
C ILE A 72 -34.40 -14.43 -17.97
N LYS A 73 -35.58 -15.04 -18.19
CA LYS A 73 -36.86 -14.47 -17.77
C LYS A 73 -36.84 -14.13 -16.27
N ILE A 74 -36.41 -15.07 -15.44
CA ILE A 74 -36.34 -14.87 -13.98
C ILE A 74 -35.31 -13.78 -13.62
N LEU A 75 -34.16 -13.73 -14.29
CA LEU A 75 -33.15 -12.66 -14.13
C LEU A 75 -33.72 -11.27 -14.44
N PHE A 76 -34.62 -11.13 -15.41
CA PHE A 76 -35.24 -9.83 -15.71
C PHE A 76 -36.46 -9.50 -14.84
N LEU A 77 -37.14 -10.52 -14.30
CA LEU A 77 -38.26 -10.32 -13.37
C LEU A 77 -37.83 -10.07 -11.94
N GLN A 78 -36.61 -10.47 -11.58
CA GLN A 78 -36.16 -10.38 -10.20
C GLN A 78 -36.04 -8.90 -9.80
N ASN A 79 -36.61 -8.58 -8.65
CA ASN A 79 -36.36 -7.35 -7.90
C ASN A 79 -36.21 -7.67 -6.40
N ASN A 80 -35.74 -8.89 -6.12
CA ASN A 80 -35.65 -9.44 -4.79
C ASN A 80 -34.23 -9.97 -4.57
N ARG A 81 -33.63 -9.52 -3.47
CA ARG A 81 -32.26 -9.83 -3.05
C ARG A 81 -31.95 -11.33 -3.06
N GLU A 82 -32.79 -12.14 -2.43
CA GLU A 82 -32.55 -13.57 -2.28
C GLU A 82 -32.65 -14.31 -3.62
N VAL A 83 -33.55 -13.89 -4.51
CA VAL A 83 -33.65 -14.44 -5.87
C VAL A 83 -32.42 -14.07 -6.71
N SER A 84 -31.92 -12.83 -6.60
CA SER A 84 -30.66 -12.40 -7.21
C SER A 84 -29.50 -13.29 -6.78
N ILE A 85 -29.30 -13.43 -5.47
CA ILE A 85 -28.23 -14.26 -4.90
C ILE A 85 -28.35 -15.70 -5.39
N GLN A 86 -29.55 -16.30 -5.33
CA GLN A 86 -29.75 -17.67 -5.77
C GLN A 86 -29.50 -17.87 -7.27
N LEU A 87 -29.86 -16.91 -8.14
CA LEU A 87 -29.55 -16.98 -9.57
C LEU A 87 -28.03 -17.01 -9.80
N ILE A 88 -27.30 -16.11 -9.15
CA ILE A 88 -25.84 -16.00 -9.24
C ILE A 88 -25.19 -17.28 -8.72
N GLN A 89 -25.62 -17.78 -7.56
CA GLN A 89 -25.12 -19.03 -6.97
C GLN A 89 -25.40 -20.23 -7.87
N THR A 90 -26.60 -20.31 -8.45
CA THR A 90 -26.97 -21.39 -9.36
C THR A 90 -26.07 -21.39 -10.59
N ALA A 91 -25.85 -20.23 -11.22
CA ALA A 91 -24.92 -20.12 -12.34
C ALA A 91 -23.49 -20.53 -11.95
N ASN A 92 -22.99 -20.04 -10.81
CA ASN A 92 -21.64 -20.35 -10.35
C ASN A 92 -21.46 -21.86 -10.07
N MET A 93 -22.44 -22.46 -9.39
CA MET A 93 -22.44 -23.89 -9.09
C MET A 93 -22.46 -24.75 -10.36
N LEU A 94 -23.17 -24.34 -11.41
CA LEU A 94 -23.18 -25.06 -12.67
C LEU A 94 -21.80 -25.00 -13.35
N ILE A 95 -21.16 -23.83 -13.42
CA ILE A 95 -19.79 -23.72 -13.98
C ILE A 95 -18.80 -24.60 -13.20
N HIS A 96 -18.90 -24.63 -11.87
CA HIS A 96 -17.95 -25.37 -11.04
C HIS A 96 -18.14 -26.90 -11.07
N ASN A 97 -19.37 -27.40 -11.23
CA ASN A 97 -19.67 -28.80 -10.95
C ASN A 97 -20.09 -29.65 -12.16
N LEU A 98 -20.36 -29.04 -13.32
CA LEU A 98 -20.61 -29.79 -14.54
C LEU A 98 -19.29 -30.36 -15.06
N SER A 99 -19.25 -31.67 -15.26
CA SER A 99 -18.04 -32.43 -15.61
C SER A 99 -17.91 -32.70 -17.10
N GLN A 100 -19.01 -32.63 -17.86
CA GLN A 100 -19.03 -32.82 -19.30
C GLN A 100 -18.74 -31.51 -20.03
N ILE A 101 -17.72 -31.53 -20.88
CA ILE A 101 -17.31 -30.37 -21.68
C ILE A 101 -18.45 -29.88 -22.58
N GLU A 102 -19.27 -30.77 -23.13
CA GLU A 102 -20.41 -30.42 -23.99
C GLU A 102 -21.50 -29.66 -23.24
N SER A 103 -21.74 -30.01 -21.97
CA SER A 103 -22.68 -29.31 -21.10
C SER A 103 -22.20 -27.88 -20.81
N LEU A 104 -20.92 -27.75 -20.45
CA LEU A 104 -20.29 -26.45 -20.20
C LEU A 104 -20.29 -25.58 -21.45
N ILE A 105 -19.87 -26.11 -22.60
CA ILE A 105 -19.89 -25.40 -23.89
C ILE A 105 -21.30 -24.94 -24.23
N PHE A 106 -22.32 -25.79 -24.01
CA PHE A 106 -23.71 -25.40 -24.23
C PHE A 106 -24.08 -24.19 -23.37
N LEU A 107 -23.84 -24.26 -22.05
CA LEU A 107 -24.16 -23.17 -21.13
C LEU A 107 -23.47 -21.87 -21.50
N LEU A 108 -22.17 -21.91 -21.78
CA LEU A 108 -21.39 -20.72 -22.12
C LEU A 108 -21.86 -20.05 -23.42
N LYS A 109 -22.36 -20.83 -24.38
CA LYS A 109 -22.94 -20.31 -25.62
C LYS A 109 -24.31 -19.67 -25.43
N THR A 110 -25.06 -20.05 -24.40
CA THR A 110 -26.36 -19.44 -24.12
C THR A 110 -26.26 -17.94 -23.85
N GLN A 111 -27.36 -17.22 -24.04
CA GLN A 111 -27.45 -15.81 -23.68
C GLN A 111 -27.46 -15.60 -22.16
N PHE A 112 -27.83 -16.62 -21.37
CA PHE A 112 -27.95 -16.51 -19.92
C PHE A 112 -26.64 -16.08 -19.25
N TYR A 113 -25.51 -16.69 -19.61
CA TYR A 113 -24.21 -16.29 -19.06
C TYR A 113 -23.73 -14.93 -19.56
N ALA A 114 -24.17 -14.51 -20.74
CA ALA A 114 -23.91 -13.16 -21.23
C ALA A 114 -24.67 -12.12 -20.41
N GLU A 115 -25.96 -12.39 -20.12
CA GLU A 115 -26.81 -11.48 -19.35
C GLU A 115 -26.41 -11.43 -17.89
N ILE A 116 -26.26 -12.57 -17.21
CA ILE A 116 -25.98 -12.59 -15.77
C ILE A 116 -24.64 -11.95 -15.42
N VAL A 117 -23.65 -12.02 -16.31
CA VAL A 117 -22.35 -11.36 -16.10
C VAL A 117 -22.46 -9.85 -16.28
N SER A 118 -23.27 -9.35 -17.22
CA SER A 118 -23.46 -7.91 -17.45
C SER A 118 -24.67 -7.30 -16.74
N TYR A 119 -25.39 -8.09 -15.94
CA TYR A 119 -26.63 -7.64 -15.31
C TYR A 119 -26.33 -6.60 -14.23
N PRO A 120 -27.04 -5.46 -14.21
CA PRO A 120 -26.84 -4.41 -13.22
C PRO A 120 -27.52 -4.80 -11.90
N PHE A 121 -26.91 -5.72 -11.15
CA PHE A 121 -27.37 -6.06 -9.81
C PHE A 121 -27.23 -4.86 -8.85
N ASP A 122 -27.86 -4.97 -7.68
CA ASP A 122 -27.67 -4.01 -6.60
C ASP A 122 -26.28 -4.18 -5.96
N PHE A 123 -25.27 -3.56 -6.58
CA PHE A 123 -23.89 -3.52 -6.09
C PHE A 123 -23.68 -2.57 -4.90
N THR A 124 -24.76 -2.17 -4.21
CA THR A 124 -24.67 -1.59 -2.87
C THR A 124 -24.72 -2.66 -1.78
N ASP A 125 -25.16 -3.88 -2.11
CA ASP A 125 -25.23 -5.02 -1.20
C ASP A 125 -23.95 -5.88 -1.30
N ASP A 126 -23.17 -5.90 -0.23
CA ASP A 126 -21.88 -6.61 -0.17
C ASP A 126 -22.06 -8.12 -0.44
N GLU A 127 -23.16 -8.76 -0.02
CA GLU A 127 -23.40 -10.19 -0.26
C GLU A 127 -23.67 -10.47 -1.75
N ILE A 128 -24.38 -9.57 -2.45
CA ILE A 128 -24.56 -9.68 -3.90
C ILE A 128 -23.22 -9.56 -4.60
N ILE A 129 -22.37 -8.62 -4.19
CA ILE A 129 -21.03 -8.42 -4.77
C ILE A 129 -20.16 -9.66 -4.56
N GLU A 130 -20.15 -10.23 -3.35
CA GLU A 130 -19.40 -11.45 -3.03
C GLU A 130 -19.82 -12.63 -3.93
N ASN A 131 -21.13 -12.87 -4.05
CA ASN A 131 -21.65 -13.93 -4.92
C ASN A 131 -21.34 -13.66 -6.40
N TYR A 132 -21.49 -12.41 -6.84
CA TYR A 132 -21.21 -12.01 -8.22
C TYR A 132 -19.72 -12.21 -8.57
N LEU A 133 -18.80 -11.76 -7.71
CA LEU A 133 -17.38 -12.02 -7.91
C LEU A 133 -17.02 -13.50 -7.82
N SER A 134 -17.70 -14.26 -6.97
CA SER A 134 -17.54 -15.71 -6.93
C SER A 134 -17.92 -16.36 -8.26
N LEU A 135 -19.00 -15.89 -8.92
CA LEU A 135 -19.37 -16.30 -10.27
C LEU A 135 -18.29 -15.91 -11.30
N LEU A 136 -17.83 -14.65 -11.31
CA LEU A 136 -16.82 -14.21 -12.27
C LEU A 136 -15.52 -15.02 -12.12
N LYS A 137 -15.08 -15.26 -10.88
CA LYS A 137 -13.94 -16.13 -10.57
C LYS A 137 -14.20 -17.57 -11.00
N GLY A 138 -15.40 -18.08 -10.76
CA GLY A 138 -15.81 -19.41 -11.19
C GLY A 138 -15.66 -19.58 -12.71
N ILE A 139 -16.09 -18.60 -13.49
CA ILE A 139 -15.91 -18.59 -14.96
C ILE A 139 -14.42 -18.48 -15.32
N ALA A 140 -13.66 -17.58 -14.71
CA ALA A 140 -12.27 -17.36 -15.07
C ALA A 140 -11.35 -18.54 -14.72
N ILE A 141 -11.53 -19.16 -13.56
CA ILE A 141 -10.58 -20.15 -13.02
C ILE A 141 -10.94 -21.58 -13.42
N ASN A 142 -12.24 -21.91 -13.52
CA ASN A 142 -12.66 -23.30 -13.73
C ASN A 142 -12.78 -23.68 -15.21
N LEU A 143 -12.77 -22.71 -16.12
CA LEU A 143 -12.78 -22.98 -17.55
C LEU A 143 -11.37 -23.26 -18.07
N ASP A 144 -11.27 -24.20 -19.01
CA ASP A 144 -10.05 -24.37 -19.80
C ASP A 144 -9.69 -23.05 -20.51
N PRO A 145 -8.39 -22.68 -20.63
CA PRO A 145 -7.97 -21.43 -21.24
C PRO A 145 -8.56 -21.17 -22.64
N VAL A 146 -8.70 -22.21 -23.46
CA VAL A 146 -9.28 -22.08 -24.81
C VAL A 146 -10.77 -21.75 -24.73
N LEU A 147 -11.49 -22.39 -23.81
CA LEU A 147 -12.91 -22.15 -23.61
C LEU A 147 -13.18 -20.77 -23.00
N LEU A 148 -12.33 -20.33 -22.06
CA LEU A 148 -12.38 -18.99 -21.49
C LEU A 148 -12.13 -17.92 -22.56
N GLN A 149 -11.12 -18.12 -23.41
CA GLN A 149 -10.84 -17.22 -24.54
C GLN A 149 -12.03 -17.09 -25.48
N ILE A 150 -12.66 -18.20 -25.87
CA ILE A 150 -13.88 -18.19 -26.69
C ILE A 150 -14.99 -17.42 -25.98
N PHE A 151 -15.23 -17.70 -24.70
CA PHE A 151 -16.27 -17.04 -23.92
C PHE A 151 -16.07 -15.52 -23.86
N ILE A 152 -14.86 -15.04 -23.56
CA ILE A 152 -14.56 -13.61 -23.46
C ILE A 152 -14.84 -12.90 -24.78
N ILE A 153 -14.44 -13.50 -25.90
CA ILE A 153 -14.56 -12.90 -27.22
C ILE A 153 -16.01 -12.94 -27.71
N GLU A 154 -16.68 -14.09 -27.62
CA GLU A 154 -18.09 -14.23 -28.02
C GLU A 154 -19.04 -13.39 -27.16
N LYS A 155 -18.69 -13.13 -25.90
CA LYS A 155 -19.48 -12.31 -24.97
C LYS A 155 -19.00 -10.87 -24.86
N GLU A 156 -18.29 -10.36 -25.87
CA GLU A 156 -17.94 -8.94 -25.99
C GLU A 156 -17.22 -8.40 -24.74
N PHE A 157 -16.34 -9.20 -24.15
CA PHE A 157 -15.52 -8.84 -22.98
C PHE A 157 -16.30 -8.53 -21.69
N ARG A 158 -17.58 -8.91 -21.59
CA ARG A 158 -18.43 -8.67 -20.40
C ARG A 158 -17.84 -9.21 -19.09
N LEU A 159 -17.15 -10.34 -19.14
CA LEU A 159 -16.45 -10.89 -17.97
C LEU A 159 -15.34 -9.97 -17.47
N TYR A 160 -14.56 -9.43 -18.41
CA TYR A 160 -13.48 -8.51 -18.11
C TYR A 160 -14.01 -7.18 -17.58
N THR A 161 -15.02 -6.59 -18.23
CA THR A 161 -15.61 -5.31 -17.78
C THR A 161 -16.32 -5.45 -16.43
N GLY A 162 -17.01 -6.56 -16.19
CA GLY A 162 -17.61 -6.89 -14.90
C GLY A 162 -16.59 -6.96 -13.76
N ALA A 163 -15.43 -7.58 -14.00
CA ALA A 163 -14.34 -7.60 -13.02
C ALA A 163 -13.68 -6.22 -12.86
N LEU A 164 -13.51 -5.46 -13.95
CA LEU A 164 -12.87 -4.15 -13.95
C LEU A 164 -13.58 -3.14 -13.04
N MET A 165 -14.91 -3.23 -12.93
CA MET A 165 -15.72 -2.40 -12.02
C MET A 165 -15.28 -2.47 -10.56
N PHE A 166 -14.69 -3.60 -10.14
CA PHE A 166 -14.27 -3.85 -8.77
C PHE A 166 -12.76 -3.74 -8.55
N LEU A 167 -12.00 -3.25 -9.54
CA LEU A 167 -10.53 -3.16 -9.48
C LEU A 167 -10.02 -2.35 -8.26
N ASN A 168 -10.72 -1.26 -7.95
CA ASN A 168 -10.39 -0.31 -6.87
C ASN A 168 -11.49 -0.27 -5.80
N TYR A 169 -12.18 -1.40 -5.57
CA TYR A 169 -13.24 -1.48 -4.57
C TYR A 169 -12.68 -1.26 -3.14
N LYS A 170 -13.48 -0.70 -2.22
CA LYS A 170 -13.04 -0.38 -0.84
C LYS A 170 -12.56 -1.62 -0.05
N GLU A 171 -13.19 -2.77 -0.28
CA GLU A 171 -12.92 -4.00 0.44
C GLU A 171 -11.85 -4.85 -0.26
N ALA A 172 -10.80 -5.21 0.49
CA ALA A 172 -9.63 -5.91 -0.04
C ALA A 172 -9.94 -7.29 -0.64
N MET A 173 -10.90 -8.03 -0.06
CA MET A 173 -11.27 -9.37 -0.57
C MET A 173 -11.95 -9.26 -1.95
N ILE A 174 -12.84 -8.29 -2.12
CA ILE A 174 -13.52 -7.99 -3.39
C ILE A 174 -12.50 -7.55 -4.45
N ARG A 175 -11.57 -6.64 -4.11
CA ARG A 175 -10.46 -6.26 -5.02
C ARG A 175 -9.64 -7.47 -5.43
N THR A 176 -9.25 -8.33 -4.47
CA THR A 176 -8.46 -9.53 -4.73
C THR A 176 -9.18 -10.49 -5.68
N GLY A 177 -10.50 -10.65 -5.52
CA GLY A 177 -11.32 -11.46 -6.39
C GLY A 177 -11.34 -10.95 -7.84
N ALA A 178 -11.60 -9.65 -8.01
CA ALA A 178 -11.59 -8.98 -9.30
C ALA A 178 -10.22 -9.06 -10.00
N ARG A 179 -9.15 -8.78 -9.25
CA ARG A 179 -7.76 -8.88 -9.71
C ARG A 179 -7.40 -10.28 -10.17
N THR A 180 -7.87 -11.32 -9.47
CA THR A 180 -7.67 -12.72 -9.88
C THR A 180 -8.31 -13.01 -11.24
N VAL A 181 -9.53 -12.52 -11.48
CA VAL A 181 -10.19 -12.65 -12.79
C VAL A 181 -9.37 -11.95 -13.86
N ILE A 182 -8.98 -10.69 -13.64
CA ILE A 182 -8.21 -9.90 -14.61
C ILE A 182 -6.86 -10.55 -14.92
N LEU A 183 -6.10 -11.01 -13.91
CA LEU A 183 -4.83 -11.73 -14.12
C LEU A 183 -5.02 -13.00 -14.94
N THR A 184 -6.12 -13.72 -14.73
CA THR A 184 -6.42 -14.92 -15.50
C THR A 184 -6.70 -14.60 -16.97
N ILE A 185 -7.39 -13.49 -17.23
CA ILE A 185 -7.64 -13.00 -18.59
C ILE A 185 -6.36 -12.51 -19.26
N LEU A 186 -5.50 -11.79 -18.53
CA LEU A 186 -4.21 -11.30 -19.05
C LEU A 186 -3.29 -12.44 -19.51
N LYS A 187 -3.38 -13.62 -18.88
CA LYS A 187 -2.62 -14.83 -19.28
C LYS A 187 -3.06 -15.42 -20.62
N LEU A 188 -4.20 -15.02 -21.19
CA LEU A 188 -4.72 -15.58 -22.44
C LEU A 188 -4.02 -15.01 -23.67
N GLU A 189 -3.34 -15.88 -24.42
CA GLU A 189 -2.59 -15.52 -25.63
C GLU A 189 -3.51 -15.38 -26.86
N ASP A 190 -4.34 -14.33 -26.90
CA ASP A 190 -5.12 -13.94 -28.07
C ASP A 190 -4.89 -12.46 -28.44
N PRO A 191 -4.57 -12.12 -29.70
CA PRO A 191 -4.37 -10.74 -30.13
C PRO A 191 -5.56 -9.82 -29.87
N ARG A 192 -6.80 -10.31 -30.06
CA ARG A 192 -8.03 -9.52 -29.85
C ARG A 192 -8.22 -9.17 -28.38
N ILE A 193 -7.90 -10.10 -27.49
CA ILE A 193 -7.94 -9.86 -26.04
C ILE A 193 -6.89 -8.81 -25.65
N SER A 194 -5.70 -8.93 -26.23
CA SER A 194 -4.58 -8.03 -25.95
C SER A 194 -4.86 -6.61 -26.40
N GLU A 195 -5.37 -6.47 -27.62
CA GLU A 195 -5.80 -5.19 -28.20
C GLU A 195 -6.87 -4.54 -27.33
N TYR A 196 -7.93 -5.29 -26.98
CA TYR A 196 -9.00 -4.79 -26.13
C TYR A 196 -8.52 -4.30 -24.76
N ILE A 197 -7.64 -5.04 -24.08
CA ILE A 197 -7.11 -4.67 -22.76
C ILE A 197 -6.24 -3.41 -22.84
N ILE A 198 -5.44 -3.25 -23.89
CA ILE A 198 -4.61 -2.07 -24.07
C ILE A 198 -5.50 -0.84 -24.36
N GLU A 199 -6.51 -1.00 -25.21
CA GLU A 199 -7.43 0.08 -25.58
C GLU A 199 -8.39 0.48 -24.46
N SER A 200 -8.74 -0.44 -23.55
CA SER A 200 -9.61 -0.17 -22.40
C SER A 200 -9.05 0.89 -21.45
N GLY A 201 -7.74 1.18 -21.53
CA GLY A 201 -7.06 2.12 -20.63
C GLY A 201 -6.77 1.55 -19.25
N PHE A 202 -6.91 0.24 -19.06
CA PHE A 202 -6.68 -0.46 -17.79
C PHE A 202 -5.35 -0.09 -17.12
N PHE A 203 -4.23 -0.15 -17.83
CA PHE A 203 -2.91 0.15 -17.25
C PHE A 203 -2.81 1.61 -16.77
N ASN A 204 -3.36 2.54 -17.53
CA ASN A 204 -3.41 3.95 -17.14
C ASN A 204 -4.27 4.14 -15.87
N CYS A 205 -5.46 3.54 -15.83
CA CYS A 205 -6.35 3.63 -14.67
C CYS A 205 -5.71 3.03 -13.41
N LEU A 206 -5.07 1.85 -13.53
CA LEU A 206 -4.37 1.18 -12.43
C LEU A 206 -3.24 2.05 -11.87
N VAL A 207 -2.37 2.57 -12.73
CA VAL A 207 -1.25 3.40 -12.29
C VAL A 207 -1.74 4.74 -11.74
N SER A 208 -2.78 5.32 -12.34
CA SER A 208 -3.38 6.57 -11.85
C SER A 208 -3.97 6.40 -10.45
N SER A 209 -4.67 5.30 -10.16
CA SER A 209 -5.19 5.08 -8.81
C SER A 209 -4.08 4.90 -7.77
N ILE A 210 -3.01 4.17 -8.12
CA ILE A 210 -1.82 4.03 -7.26
C ILE A 210 -1.18 5.40 -6.98
N ARG A 211 -1.06 6.25 -8.01
CA ARG A 211 -0.55 7.61 -7.85
C ARG A 211 -1.40 8.44 -6.89
N GLU A 212 -2.73 8.41 -7.02
CA GLU A 212 -3.61 9.17 -6.13
C GLU A 212 -3.50 8.69 -4.69
N GLU A 213 -3.35 7.38 -4.46
CA GLU A 213 -3.06 6.83 -3.13
C GLU A 213 -1.73 7.33 -2.56
N TRP A 214 -0.66 7.42 -3.37
CA TRP A 214 0.63 7.95 -2.92
C TRP A 214 0.57 9.43 -2.55
N ILE A 215 -0.19 10.23 -3.32
CA ILE A 215 -0.44 11.64 -3.01
C ILE A 215 -1.25 11.76 -1.72
N GLY A 216 -2.30 10.93 -1.57
CA GLY A 216 -3.12 10.85 -0.36
C GLY A 216 -2.30 10.46 0.87
N LEU A 217 -1.39 9.49 0.74
CA LEU A 217 -0.45 9.08 1.78
C LEU A 217 0.42 10.25 2.22
N ASN A 218 1.00 10.98 1.27
CA ASN A 218 1.82 12.15 1.58
C ASN A 218 1.02 13.26 2.28
N GLY A 219 -0.23 13.49 1.89
CA GLY A 219 -1.13 14.41 2.57
C GLY A 219 -1.35 14.04 4.03
N ARG A 220 -1.62 12.77 4.32
CA ARG A 220 -1.85 12.26 5.70
C ARG A 220 -0.58 12.25 6.55
N ILE A 221 0.56 11.87 5.99
CA ILE A 221 1.86 11.91 6.68
C ILE A 221 2.22 13.37 7.03
N ASN A 222 2.01 14.31 6.10
CA ASN A 222 2.32 15.71 6.34
C ASN A 222 1.34 16.39 7.32
N SER A 223 0.06 15.99 7.32
CA SER A 223 -0.93 16.53 8.25
C SER A 223 -0.76 16.00 9.67
N LYS A 224 -0.13 14.81 9.86
CA LYS A 224 0.17 14.18 11.15
C LYS A 224 -1.04 13.93 12.06
N ILE A 225 -2.25 13.94 11.51
CA ILE A 225 -3.51 13.82 12.27
C ILE A 225 -4.12 12.41 12.14
N ASP A 226 -3.77 11.66 11.10
CA ASP A 226 -4.45 10.40 10.73
C ASP A 226 -3.47 9.23 10.55
N PHE A 227 -3.04 8.66 11.69
CA PHE A 227 -2.10 7.53 11.76
C PHE A 227 -2.68 6.24 11.18
N GLU A 228 -3.91 5.91 11.58
CA GLU A 228 -4.60 4.68 11.16
C GLU A 228 -4.86 4.71 9.66
N GLY A 229 -5.33 5.85 9.14
CA GLY A 229 -5.54 6.03 7.71
C GLY A 229 -4.27 5.94 6.88
N ALA A 230 -3.15 6.47 7.36
CA ALA A 230 -1.86 6.33 6.66
C ALA A 230 -1.36 4.87 6.67
N THR A 231 -1.53 4.15 7.77
CA THR A 231 -1.16 2.72 7.87
C THR A 231 -1.98 1.85 6.93
N ASN A 232 -3.28 2.14 6.79
CA ASN A 232 -4.15 1.45 5.85
C ASN A 232 -3.69 1.69 4.40
N ILE A 233 -3.38 2.93 4.01
CA ILE A 233 -2.87 3.24 2.67
C ILE A 233 -1.52 2.55 2.42
N ILE A 234 -0.63 2.46 3.41
CA ILE A 234 0.63 1.73 3.26
C ILE A 234 0.37 0.25 2.97
N THR A 235 -0.59 -0.36 3.66
CA THR A 235 -0.97 -1.77 3.46
C THR A 235 -1.58 -1.97 2.07
N ASP A 236 -2.53 -1.12 1.67
CA ASP A 236 -3.14 -1.15 0.34
C ASP A 236 -2.10 -0.95 -0.77
N ASN A 237 -1.12 -0.06 -0.54
CA ASN A 237 -0.02 0.16 -1.48
C ASN A 237 0.85 -1.09 -1.68
N LEU A 238 1.11 -1.87 -0.63
CA LEU A 238 1.85 -3.14 -0.75
C LEU A 238 1.08 -4.11 -1.66
N ASP A 239 -0.22 -4.27 -1.43
CA ASP A 239 -1.09 -5.12 -2.27
C ASP A 239 -1.14 -4.63 -3.73
N ASN A 240 -1.13 -3.31 -3.93
CA ASN A 240 -1.10 -2.70 -5.25
C ASN A 240 0.22 -2.95 -5.99
N LEU A 241 1.36 -2.81 -5.31
CA LEU A 241 2.67 -3.11 -5.90
C LEU A 241 2.84 -4.60 -6.18
N LEU A 242 2.33 -5.48 -5.31
CA LEU A 242 2.30 -6.92 -5.55
C LEU A 242 1.45 -7.25 -6.79
N TYR A 243 0.29 -6.63 -6.94
CA TYR A 243 -0.55 -6.81 -8.13
C TYR A 243 0.13 -6.31 -9.41
N VAL A 244 0.78 -5.15 -9.37
CA VAL A 244 1.60 -4.64 -10.49
C VAL A 244 2.72 -5.62 -10.83
N ASN A 245 3.39 -6.19 -9.81
CA ASN A 245 4.40 -7.22 -10.00
C ASN A 245 3.83 -8.49 -10.63
N ASP A 246 2.66 -8.96 -10.18
CA ASP A 246 2.00 -10.14 -10.74
C ASP A 246 1.70 -9.96 -12.22
N ILE A 247 1.31 -8.75 -12.66
CA ILE A 247 1.13 -8.44 -14.08
C ILE A 247 2.46 -8.54 -14.84
N PHE A 248 3.55 -7.99 -14.29
CA PHE A 248 4.87 -8.12 -14.90
C PHE A 248 5.33 -9.58 -15.03
N GLU A 249 5.06 -10.40 -14.01
CA GLU A 249 5.41 -11.83 -13.96
C GLU A 249 4.60 -12.70 -14.92
N ILE A 250 3.48 -12.21 -15.47
CA ILE A 250 2.79 -12.88 -16.60
C ILE A 250 3.76 -13.05 -17.79
N GLY A 251 4.72 -12.14 -17.94
CA GLY A 251 5.77 -12.25 -18.96
C GLY A 251 5.32 -11.85 -20.37
N ARG A 252 4.18 -11.16 -20.49
CA ARG A 252 3.67 -10.66 -21.77
C ARG A 252 4.24 -9.28 -22.07
N GLU A 253 5.13 -9.24 -23.06
CA GLU A 253 5.92 -8.05 -23.36
C GLU A 253 5.07 -6.83 -23.74
N GLU A 254 3.99 -7.00 -24.48
CA GLU A 254 3.07 -5.91 -24.84
C GLU A 254 2.42 -5.25 -23.61
N PHE A 255 2.05 -6.03 -22.60
CA PHE A 255 1.48 -5.53 -21.35
C PHE A 255 2.56 -4.95 -20.46
N ASN A 256 3.71 -5.60 -20.36
CA ASN A 256 4.84 -5.13 -19.57
C ASN A 256 5.36 -3.78 -20.07
N LYS A 257 5.43 -3.60 -21.40
CA LYS A 257 5.77 -2.33 -22.05
C LYS A 257 4.78 -1.23 -21.68
N GLU A 258 3.49 -1.50 -21.85
CA GLU A 258 2.43 -0.52 -21.62
C GLU A 258 2.34 -0.15 -20.13
N LEU A 259 2.37 -1.13 -19.23
CA LEU A 259 2.36 -0.93 -17.78
C LEU A 259 3.60 -0.16 -17.31
N ALA A 260 4.80 -0.54 -17.76
CA ALA A 260 6.03 0.15 -17.37
C ALA A 260 6.03 1.61 -17.85
N ASP A 261 5.58 1.88 -19.09
CA ASP A 261 5.50 3.24 -19.62
C ASP A 261 4.59 4.12 -18.75
N TYR A 262 3.39 3.67 -18.41
CA TYR A 262 2.51 4.41 -17.49
C TYR A 262 3.11 4.52 -16.09
N PHE A 263 3.60 3.41 -15.52
CA PHE A 263 4.14 3.38 -14.17
C PHE A 263 5.27 4.39 -13.98
N MET A 264 6.14 4.53 -15.00
CA MET A 264 7.21 5.53 -14.99
C MET A 264 6.69 6.95 -15.20
N LYS A 265 5.87 7.18 -16.24
CA LYS A 265 5.39 8.51 -16.65
C LYS A 265 4.44 9.16 -15.65
N ILE A 266 3.56 8.38 -15.04
CA ILE A 266 2.44 8.88 -14.22
C ILE A 266 2.79 8.84 -12.74
N ALA A 267 3.48 7.80 -12.30
CA ALA A 267 3.74 7.56 -10.88
C ALA A 267 5.21 7.80 -10.52
N MET A 268 6.14 7.00 -11.04
CA MET A 268 7.53 7.00 -10.56
C MET A 268 8.25 8.34 -10.78
N PHE A 269 8.21 8.92 -11.98
CA PHE A 269 8.91 10.20 -12.22
C PHE A 269 8.22 11.38 -11.54
N PRO A 270 6.90 11.61 -11.70
CA PRO A 270 6.24 12.77 -11.12
C PRO A 270 6.18 12.74 -9.61
N VAL A 271 5.96 11.57 -9.01
CA VAL A 271 5.62 11.49 -7.59
C VAL A 271 6.86 11.22 -6.73
N ILE A 272 7.75 10.33 -7.20
CA ILE A 272 8.92 9.87 -6.45
C ILE A 272 10.16 10.66 -6.85
N VAL A 273 10.56 10.62 -8.12
CA VAL A 273 11.80 11.28 -8.56
C VAL A 273 11.70 12.79 -8.42
N GLY A 274 10.59 13.38 -8.88
CA GLY A 274 10.29 14.79 -8.65
C GLY A 274 10.20 15.15 -7.17
N GLY A 275 9.71 14.26 -6.31
CA GLY A 275 9.67 14.48 -4.86
C GLY A 275 11.06 14.56 -4.20
N ILE A 276 12.04 13.87 -4.76
CA ILE A 276 13.43 13.88 -4.28
C ILE A 276 14.20 15.10 -4.81
N GLY A 277 14.15 15.35 -6.13
CA GLY A 277 15.09 16.28 -6.78
C GLY A 277 14.50 17.57 -7.36
N ALA A 278 13.18 17.80 -7.28
CA ALA A 278 12.62 19.04 -7.80
C ALA A 278 12.95 20.24 -6.90
N ILE A 279 13.44 21.32 -7.51
CA ILE A 279 13.76 22.57 -6.82
C ILE A 279 12.48 23.24 -6.29
N GLU A 280 11.41 23.23 -7.09
CA GLU A 280 10.09 23.72 -6.71
C GLU A 280 9.13 22.54 -6.55
N ARG A 281 8.56 22.38 -5.35
CA ARG A 281 7.60 21.31 -5.08
C ARG A 281 6.24 21.62 -5.69
N LYS A 282 5.76 20.69 -6.51
CA LYS A 282 4.41 20.69 -7.09
C LYS A 282 3.46 19.88 -6.20
N GLU A 283 2.16 20.17 -6.26
CA GLU A 283 1.13 19.53 -5.40
C GLU A 283 1.10 18.00 -5.48
N TYR A 284 1.45 17.45 -6.64
CA TYR A 284 1.47 16.01 -6.89
C TYR A 284 2.78 15.31 -6.53
N GLN A 285 3.79 16.07 -6.11
CA GLN A 285 5.07 15.51 -5.67
C GLN A 285 4.97 15.14 -4.20
N THR A 286 5.53 13.97 -3.85
CA THR A 286 5.59 13.55 -2.45
C THR A 286 6.73 14.27 -1.73
N SER A 287 6.64 14.32 -0.40
CA SER A 287 7.76 14.77 0.43
C SER A 287 8.93 13.79 0.29
N ILE A 288 10.16 14.30 0.40
CA ILE A 288 11.40 13.51 0.27
C ILE A 288 11.32 12.18 1.04
N PRO A 289 10.92 12.14 2.33
CA PRO A 289 10.90 10.87 3.05
C PRO A 289 9.87 9.87 2.48
N VAL A 290 8.70 10.34 2.07
CA VAL A 290 7.68 9.49 1.43
C VAL A 290 8.18 8.99 0.08
N SER A 291 8.89 9.83 -0.69
CA SER A 291 9.52 9.42 -1.95
C SER A 291 10.57 8.33 -1.74
N LEU A 292 11.45 8.48 -0.75
CA LEU A 292 12.48 7.47 -0.42
C LEU A 292 11.84 6.15 0.02
N PHE A 293 10.79 6.23 0.85
CA PHE A 293 10.02 5.05 1.25
C PHE A 293 9.40 4.34 0.04
N LEU A 294 8.65 5.05 -0.81
CA LEU A 294 8.03 4.46 -2.01
C LEU A 294 9.05 3.89 -2.99
N ALA A 295 10.17 4.58 -3.21
CA ALA A 295 11.28 4.10 -4.04
C ALA A 295 11.86 2.78 -3.49
N SER A 296 12.02 2.67 -2.17
CA SER A 296 12.50 1.44 -1.53
C SER A 296 11.52 0.27 -1.69
N GLN A 297 10.20 0.53 -1.59
CA GLN A 297 9.18 -0.48 -1.79
C GLN A 297 9.15 -0.98 -3.24
N ILE A 298 9.25 -0.07 -4.22
CA ILE A 298 9.36 -0.44 -5.63
C ILE A 298 10.59 -1.32 -5.84
N MET A 299 11.76 -0.91 -5.33
CA MET A 299 13.00 -1.70 -5.40
C MET A 299 12.88 -3.09 -4.78
N LYS A 300 12.12 -3.24 -3.69
CA LYS A 300 11.92 -4.51 -2.98
C LYS A 300 10.91 -5.44 -3.68
N ILE A 301 9.82 -4.89 -4.20
CA ILE A 301 8.63 -5.66 -4.63
C ILE A 301 8.63 -5.94 -6.14
N ILE A 302 8.92 -4.93 -6.97
CA ILE A 302 8.79 -5.06 -8.43
C ILE A 302 9.95 -5.89 -8.98
N LYS A 303 9.67 -6.94 -9.75
CA LYS A 303 10.66 -7.87 -10.32
C LYS A 303 10.89 -7.66 -11.82
N TYR A 304 10.46 -6.52 -12.35
CA TYR A 304 10.67 -6.19 -13.75
C TYR A 304 11.95 -5.36 -13.93
N SER A 305 12.94 -5.96 -14.61
CA SER A 305 14.29 -5.40 -14.75
C SER A 305 14.31 -4.01 -15.35
N ILE A 306 13.45 -3.71 -16.33
CA ILE A 306 13.40 -2.39 -16.96
C ILE A 306 13.05 -1.32 -15.92
N VAL A 307 11.97 -1.51 -15.16
CA VAL A 307 11.56 -0.55 -14.11
C VAL A 307 12.66 -0.39 -13.06
N GLN A 308 13.29 -1.48 -12.64
CA GLN A 308 14.35 -1.46 -11.64
C GLN A 308 15.60 -0.72 -12.12
N ASN A 309 16.07 -1.04 -13.33
CA ASN A 309 17.23 -0.38 -13.91
C ASN A 309 16.96 1.10 -14.21
N CYS A 310 15.74 1.48 -14.60
CA CYS A 310 15.36 2.88 -14.74
C CYS A 310 15.47 3.66 -13.43
N LEU A 311 14.88 3.11 -12.38
CA LEU A 311 14.88 3.76 -11.08
C LEU A 311 16.31 3.83 -10.52
N ALA A 312 17.09 2.76 -10.67
CA ALA A 312 18.51 2.73 -10.32
C ALA A 312 19.30 3.80 -11.10
N TYR A 313 19.13 3.84 -12.42
CA TYR A 313 19.82 4.77 -13.30
C TYR A 313 19.52 6.22 -12.91
N ILE A 314 18.26 6.58 -12.72
CA ILE A 314 17.87 7.97 -12.43
C ILE A 314 18.34 8.42 -11.04
N LEU A 315 18.25 7.54 -10.04
CA LEU A 315 18.63 7.89 -8.67
C LEU A 315 20.14 7.86 -8.44
N PHE A 316 20.86 6.96 -9.08
CA PHE A 316 22.25 6.66 -8.74
C PHE A 316 23.24 6.80 -9.88
N SER A 317 22.88 7.22 -11.09
CA SER A 317 23.92 7.50 -12.10
C SER A 317 24.72 8.75 -11.73
N GLU A 318 26.02 8.74 -11.97
CA GLU A 318 26.85 9.94 -11.81
C GLU A 318 26.40 11.07 -12.74
N ASN A 319 26.12 10.73 -14.00
CA ASN A 319 25.62 11.65 -15.00
C ASN A 319 24.32 11.13 -15.61
N LEU A 320 23.39 12.03 -15.89
CA LEU A 320 22.14 11.76 -16.60
C LEU A 320 22.11 12.51 -17.91
N GLU A 321 21.50 11.91 -18.93
CA GLU A 321 21.19 12.64 -20.16
C GLU A 321 20.21 13.78 -19.85
N SER A 322 20.45 14.96 -20.44
CA SER A 322 19.63 16.16 -20.23
C SER A 322 18.13 15.94 -20.43
N SER A 323 17.77 15.12 -21.42
CA SER A 323 16.41 14.69 -21.73
C SER A 323 15.82 13.84 -20.60
N VAL A 324 16.50 12.80 -20.12
CA VAL A 324 16.09 12.00 -18.95
C VAL A 324 15.86 12.89 -17.73
N LEU A 325 16.82 13.78 -17.44
CA LEU A 325 16.75 14.66 -16.29
C LEU A 325 15.54 15.59 -16.36
N ASN A 326 15.24 16.15 -17.53
CA ASN A 326 14.07 16.99 -17.71
C ASN A 326 12.76 16.20 -17.56
N LEU A 327 12.69 15.00 -18.13
CA LEU A 327 11.51 14.13 -18.01
C LEU A 327 11.29 13.68 -16.55
N ALA A 328 12.37 13.50 -15.79
CA ALA A 328 12.35 13.10 -14.39
C ALA A 328 11.90 14.23 -13.44
N LEU A 329 12.45 15.44 -13.61
CA LEU A 329 12.20 16.57 -12.71
C LEU A 329 11.02 17.44 -13.14
N ASN A 330 10.74 17.53 -14.44
CA ASN A 330 9.62 18.27 -15.01
C ASN A 330 8.72 17.36 -15.88
N PRO A 331 8.15 16.29 -15.30
CA PRO A 331 7.26 15.43 -16.06
C PRO A 331 6.00 16.20 -16.47
N GLU A 332 5.47 15.83 -17.64
CA GLU A 332 4.26 16.44 -18.18
C GLU A 332 3.07 16.23 -17.24
N PRO A 333 2.16 17.22 -17.11
CA PRO A 333 0.94 17.06 -16.34
C PRO A 333 0.09 15.91 -16.87
N LEU A 334 -0.59 15.18 -15.97
CA LEU A 334 -1.43 14.03 -16.33
C LEU A 334 -2.45 14.33 -17.43
N VAL A 335 -3.05 15.53 -17.40
CA VAL A 335 -4.04 15.97 -18.40
C VAL A 335 -3.45 15.94 -19.81
N GLU A 336 -2.18 16.34 -19.96
CA GLU A 336 -1.50 16.39 -21.24
C GLU A 336 -1.09 14.99 -21.71
N ILE A 337 -0.65 14.13 -20.78
CA ILE A 337 -0.36 12.71 -21.05
C ILE A 337 -1.64 11.99 -21.53
N GLN A 338 -2.77 12.25 -20.89
CA GLN A 338 -4.07 11.68 -21.27
C GLN A 338 -4.57 12.22 -22.62
N ARG A 339 -4.24 13.47 -22.97
CA ARG A 339 -4.60 14.10 -24.25
C ARG A 339 -3.79 13.55 -25.43
N ARG A 340 -2.48 13.33 -25.25
CA ARG A 340 -1.57 12.79 -26.29
C ARG A 340 -1.86 11.35 -26.70
N LYS A 341 -2.66 10.60 -25.92
CA LYS A 341 -3.15 9.26 -26.29
C LYS A 341 -3.80 9.24 -27.69
N ASN A 342 -4.36 10.37 -28.12
CA ASN A 342 -5.06 10.51 -29.40
C ASN A 342 -4.17 10.97 -30.56
N GLU A 343 -2.95 11.45 -30.33
CA GLU A 343 -2.19 12.20 -31.35
C GLU A 343 -0.91 11.53 -31.85
N GLN A 344 -0.27 10.57 -31.16
CA GLN A 344 0.83 9.76 -31.74
C GLN A 344 1.22 8.56 -30.84
N LYS A 345 1.24 7.33 -31.38
CA LYS A 345 1.67 6.08 -30.70
C LYS A 345 3.21 5.95 -30.54
N GLU A 346 4.00 6.92 -31.01
CA GLU A 346 5.44 6.74 -31.27
C GLU A 346 6.41 7.24 -30.19
N GLU A 347 6.03 8.16 -29.28
CA GLU A 347 6.91 8.60 -28.16
C GLU A 347 6.69 7.76 -26.88
N ARG A 348 6.98 6.46 -26.98
CA ARG A 348 7.04 5.60 -25.79
C ARG A 348 8.39 5.82 -25.10
N TYR A 349 8.39 6.19 -23.81
CA TYR A 349 9.62 6.30 -23.01
C TYR A 349 10.37 4.97 -22.98
N TRP A 350 9.65 3.86 -23.20
CA TRP A 350 10.24 2.54 -23.41
C TRP A 350 11.34 2.54 -24.48
N TYR A 351 11.18 3.20 -25.63
CA TYR A 351 12.24 3.22 -26.66
C TYR A 351 13.47 3.99 -26.19
N PHE A 352 13.24 5.12 -25.52
CA PHE A 352 14.28 5.98 -24.96
C PHE A 352 15.04 5.32 -23.79
N ILE A 353 14.35 4.50 -23.00
CA ILE A 353 14.94 3.75 -21.89
C ILE A 353 15.61 2.46 -22.37
N ASN A 354 15.06 1.80 -23.39
CA ASN A 354 15.70 0.64 -24.00
C ASN A 354 16.94 1.03 -24.85
N SER A 355 17.15 2.32 -25.12
CA SER A 355 18.46 2.83 -25.54
C SER A 355 19.44 3.04 -24.37
N LEU A 356 18.98 3.19 -23.12
CA LEU A 356 19.84 3.32 -21.92
C LEU A 356 20.43 1.99 -21.46
N SER A 357 19.82 0.84 -21.81
CA SER A 357 20.37 -0.49 -21.58
C SER A 357 21.68 -0.74 -22.34
N TYR A 358 21.98 0.07 -23.36
CA TYR A 358 23.30 0.16 -23.97
C TYR A 358 24.00 1.40 -23.41
N LEU A 359 24.77 1.21 -22.34
CA LEU A 359 25.65 2.19 -21.70
C LEU A 359 26.66 2.80 -22.71
N GLN A 360 26.21 3.74 -23.54
CA GLN A 360 27.07 4.68 -24.24
C GLN A 360 26.74 6.07 -23.71
N ILE A 361 27.67 6.62 -22.94
CA ILE A 361 27.66 8.00 -22.47
C ILE A 361 27.51 8.90 -23.71
N THR A 362 26.32 9.44 -23.91
CA THR A 362 26.09 10.42 -24.97
C THR A 362 26.72 11.75 -24.57
N SER A 363 27.15 12.55 -25.54
CA SER A 363 27.88 13.80 -25.34
C SER A 363 27.12 14.90 -24.56
N ASN A 364 25.85 14.65 -24.20
CA ASN A 364 24.93 15.60 -23.55
C ASN A 364 24.58 15.20 -22.11
N SER A 365 25.49 14.52 -21.41
CA SER A 365 25.32 14.09 -20.02
C SER A 365 25.63 15.21 -19.02
N LEU A 366 24.73 15.47 -18.08
CA LEU A 366 24.88 16.43 -16.99
C LEU A 366 25.09 15.70 -15.65
N PRO A 367 25.77 16.32 -14.67
CA PRO A 367 25.85 15.78 -13.32
C PRO A 367 24.45 15.53 -12.75
N ASN A 368 24.25 14.40 -12.10
CA ASN A 368 22.95 14.04 -11.54
C ASN A 368 22.71 14.72 -10.18
N PRO A 369 21.80 15.72 -10.09
CA PRO A 369 21.51 16.40 -8.82
C PRO A 369 20.82 15.48 -7.81
N ILE A 370 20.01 14.53 -8.28
CA ILE A 370 19.27 13.60 -7.42
C ILE A 370 20.25 12.69 -6.66
N ARG A 371 21.28 12.19 -7.35
CA ARG A 371 22.35 11.40 -6.72
C ARG A 371 23.07 12.22 -5.64
N SER A 372 23.39 13.49 -5.90
CA SER A 372 24.03 14.34 -4.88
C SER A 372 23.14 14.60 -3.67
N ASP A 373 21.84 14.80 -3.88
CA ASP A 373 20.88 15.02 -2.78
C ASP A 373 20.76 13.77 -1.90
N LEU A 374 20.68 12.57 -2.50
CA LEU A 374 20.66 11.31 -1.78
C LEU A 374 21.89 11.12 -0.88
N TYR A 375 23.10 11.44 -1.38
CA TYR A 375 24.31 11.39 -0.57
C TYR A 375 24.35 12.48 0.50
N ALA A 376 23.74 13.65 0.26
CA ALA A 376 23.61 14.68 1.27
C ALA A 376 22.67 14.24 2.41
N PHE A 377 21.59 13.50 2.10
CA PHE A 377 20.68 12.96 3.12
C PHE A 377 21.37 11.98 4.07
N LEU A 378 22.28 11.14 3.57
CA LEU A 378 23.12 10.25 4.40
C LEU A 378 24.04 11.02 5.35
N ARG A 379 24.41 12.25 5.01
CA ARG A 379 25.25 13.14 5.84
C ARG A 379 24.41 14.12 6.68
N SER A 380 23.09 14.04 6.61
CA SER A 380 22.20 14.91 7.37
C SER A 380 22.21 14.56 8.86
N LYS A 381 21.58 15.41 9.70
CA LYS A 381 21.33 15.09 11.11
C LYS A 381 19.95 14.47 11.35
N ASP A 382 19.17 14.24 10.28
CA ASP A 382 17.82 13.70 10.36
C ASP A 382 17.88 12.18 10.27
N SER A 383 17.61 11.51 11.40
CA SER A 383 17.62 10.04 11.50
C SER A 383 16.65 9.38 10.52
N THR A 384 15.53 10.03 10.19
CA THR A 384 14.53 9.48 9.28
C THR A 384 15.06 9.47 7.85
N LEU A 385 15.69 10.56 7.41
CA LEU A 385 16.28 10.67 6.08
C LEU A 385 17.48 9.73 5.91
N ILE A 386 18.32 9.57 6.94
CA ILE A 386 19.43 8.61 6.92
C ILE A 386 18.88 7.19 6.77
N THR A 387 17.94 6.79 7.62
CA THR A 387 17.37 5.43 7.61
C THR A 387 16.70 5.10 6.27
N LEU A 388 15.88 6.01 5.72
CA LEU A 388 15.20 5.78 4.46
C LEU A 388 16.16 5.76 3.25
N SER A 389 17.21 6.58 3.29
CA SER A 389 18.26 6.57 2.25
C SER A 389 19.07 5.28 2.29
N LEU A 390 19.43 4.80 3.49
CA LEU A 390 20.09 3.51 3.69
C LEU A 390 19.21 2.34 3.25
N LEU A 391 17.92 2.38 3.60
CA LEU A 391 16.94 1.39 3.18
C LEU A 391 16.83 1.30 1.65
N LEU A 392 16.77 2.45 0.97
CA LEU A 392 16.73 2.51 -0.49
C LEU A 392 18.01 1.92 -1.11
N ILE A 393 19.18 2.27 -0.59
CA ILE A 393 20.47 1.73 -1.05
C ILE A 393 20.55 0.21 -0.80
N TYR A 394 20.12 -0.26 0.37
CA TYR A 394 20.05 -1.69 0.66
C TYR A 394 19.10 -2.41 -0.29
N SER A 395 17.93 -1.84 -0.56
CA SER A 395 16.94 -2.40 -1.48
C SER A 395 17.52 -2.48 -2.90
N LEU A 396 18.27 -1.47 -3.34
CA LEU A 396 18.99 -1.49 -4.62
C LEU A 396 20.05 -2.61 -4.67
N LEU A 397 20.93 -2.70 -3.66
CA LEU A 397 22.06 -3.64 -3.65
C LEU A 397 21.64 -5.09 -3.47
N SER A 398 20.51 -5.33 -2.80
CA SER A 398 19.91 -6.67 -2.65
C SER A 398 19.07 -7.08 -3.87
N ASN A 399 18.79 -6.16 -4.80
CA ASN A 399 17.92 -6.41 -5.94
C ASN A 399 18.67 -7.14 -7.08
N LYS A 400 18.24 -8.36 -7.38
CA LYS A 400 18.80 -9.19 -8.46
C LYS A 400 18.39 -8.74 -9.87
N TRP A 401 17.37 -7.89 -9.99
CA TRP A 401 16.85 -7.38 -11.26
C TRP A 401 17.53 -6.09 -11.73
N VAL A 402 18.39 -5.52 -10.88
CA VAL A 402 19.30 -4.43 -11.25
C VAL A 402 20.57 -5.03 -11.86
N ALA A 403 21.00 -4.48 -12.99
CA ALA A 403 22.19 -4.92 -13.70
C ALA A 403 23.43 -4.76 -12.82
N LYS A 404 24.24 -5.81 -12.69
CA LYS A 404 25.48 -5.76 -11.90
C LYS A 404 26.48 -4.80 -12.51
N GLU A 405 26.51 -4.74 -13.83
CA GLU A 405 27.35 -3.83 -14.63
C GLU A 405 27.05 -2.38 -14.26
N PHE A 406 25.78 -2.03 -14.06
CA PHE A 406 25.37 -0.70 -13.62
C PHE A 406 25.91 -0.37 -12.22
N LEU A 407 25.81 -1.31 -11.28
CA LEU A 407 26.28 -1.14 -9.91
C LEU A 407 27.80 -0.96 -9.83
N LEU A 408 28.55 -1.73 -10.63
CA LEU A 408 30.01 -1.60 -10.75
C LEU A 408 30.39 -0.25 -11.38
N ALA A 409 29.76 0.12 -12.50
CA ALA A 409 30.06 1.35 -13.22
C ALA A 409 29.82 2.62 -12.39
N ASN A 410 28.88 2.58 -11.43
CA ASN A 410 28.53 3.71 -10.59
C ASN A 410 29.18 3.68 -9.19
N GLY A 411 30.11 2.75 -8.97
CA GLY A 411 30.88 2.62 -7.73
C GLY A 411 30.07 2.16 -6.53
N LEU A 412 28.96 1.45 -6.76
CA LEU A 412 28.04 0.93 -5.72
C LEU A 412 28.39 -0.51 -5.30
N LEU A 413 29.10 -1.25 -6.15
CA LEU A 413 29.72 -2.53 -5.84
C LEU A 413 31.22 -2.46 -6.10
N THR A 414 32.02 -3.07 -5.24
CA THR A 414 33.45 -3.32 -5.49
C THR A 414 33.64 -4.77 -5.94
N GLU A 415 34.49 -5.00 -6.95
CA GLU A 415 34.89 -6.35 -7.31
C GLU A 415 35.72 -6.94 -6.16
N LYS A 416 35.37 -8.15 -5.69
CA LYS A 416 36.31 -8.93 -4.88
C LYS A 416 37.42 -9.40 -5.83
N SER A 417 38.58 -8.77 -5.77
CA SER A 417 39.79 -9.29 -6.41
C SER A 417 40.26 -10.52 -5.66
N GLU A 418 40.01 -11.71 -6.21
CA GLU A 418 41.01 -12.76 -6.10
C GLU A 418 42.16 -12.37 -7.04
N GLU A 419 43.34 -12.19 -6.45
CA GLU A 419 44.67 -12.01 -7.06
C GLU A 419 45.24 -10.57 -7.26
N GLU A 420 46.31 -10.37 -6.49
CA GLU A 420 47.49 -9.48 -6.59
C GLU A 420 47.45 -7.97 -6.25
N PRO A 421 48.43 -7.48 -5.46
CA PRO A 421 48.51 -6.10 -5.01
C PRO A 421 49.26 -5.24 -6.05
N ILE A 422 48.59 -4.25 -6.62
CA ILE A 422 49.28 -3.21 -7.40
C ILE A 422 49.13 -1.87 -6.67
N SER A 423 50.32 -1.31 -6.43
CA SER A 423 50.67 -0.03 -5.83
C SER A 423 49.62 1.07 -5.87
N ALA A 424 49.40 1.65 -4.68
CA ALA A 424 48.76 2.93 -4.48
C ALA A 424 49.44 4.03 -5.32
N GLU A 425 48.70 4.59 -6.27
CA GLU A 425 48.64 6.02 -6.55
C GLU A 425 47.60 6.27 -7.66
N GLN A 426 46.76 7.30 -7.45
CA GLN A 426 45.78 7.86 -8.39
C GLN A 426 44.40 7.18 -8.48
N ASN A 427 43.50 7.54 -7.55
CA ASN A 427 42.15 8.02 -7.87
C ASN A 427 41.43 8.43 -6.58
N SER A 428 41.21 9.73 -6.37
CA SER A 428 40.52 10.28 -5.20
C SER A 428 39.02 9.94 -5.10
N ASN A 429 38.46 9.27 -6.12
CA ASN A 429 37.07 8.78 -6.12
C ASN A 429 36.90 7.39 -5.49
N THR A 430 37.98 6.63 -5.24
CA THR A 430 37.89 5.29 -4.62
C THR A 430 37.61 5.34 -3.11
N ASN A 431 37.77 6.51 -2.48
CA ASN A 431 37.63 6.65 -1.03
C ASN A 431 36.15 6.71 -0.58
N ILE A 432 35.24 7.20 -1.43
CA ILE A 432 33.80 7.23 -1.11
C ILE A 432 33.17 5.85 -1.37
N SER A 433 33.56 5.18 -2.46
CA SER A 433 33.11 3.83 -2.79
C SER A 433 33.56 2.80 -1.75
N SER A 434 34.80 2.91 -1.26
CA SER A 434 35.30 2.05 -0.18
C SER A 434 34.69 2.40 1.18
N GLN A 435 34.38 3.68 1.46
CA GLN A 435 33.65 4.08 2.67
C GLN A 435 32.19 3.61 2.66
N ILE A 436 31.49 3.71 1.54
CA ILE A 436 30.12 3.20 1.38
C ILE A 436 30.11 1.67 1.41
N TYR A 437 31.08 1.00 0.76
CA TYR A 437 31.23 -0.45 0.79
C TYR A 437 31.59 -0.95 2.20
N ASN A 438 32.45 -0.24 2.94
CA ASN A 438 32.77 -0.57 4.33
C ASN A 438 31.60 -0.27 5.28
N LEU A 439 30.86 0.83 5.09
CA LEU A 439 29.59 1.05 5.79
C LEU A 439 28.61 -0.08 5.49
N PHE A 440 28.54 -0.52 4.23
CA PHE A 440 27.65 -1.59 3.76
C PHE A 440 28.05 -2.97 4.28
N GLU A 441 29.33 -3.32 4.32
CA GLU A 441 29.80 -4.59 4.91
C GLU A 441 29.59 -4.60 6.44
N LYS A 442 29.76 -3.45 7.12
CA LYS A 442 29.32 -3.30 8.53
C LYS A 442 27.80 -3.48 8.66
N CYS A 443 27.00 -2.83 7.81
CA CYS A 443 25.54 -3.00 7.80
C CYS A 443 25.08 -4.42 7.42
N ARG A 444 25.84 -5.13 6.57
CA ARG A 444 25.53 -6.48 6.08
C ARG A 444 25.82 -7.56 7.11
N SER A 445 26.82 -7.38 7.98
CA SER A 445 27.08 -8.29 9.11
C SER A 445 26.08 -8.10 10.26
N ASP A 446 25.56 -6.88 10.41
CA ASP A 446 24.83 -6.47 11.63
C ASP A 446 23.29 -6.48 11.47
N TYR A 447 22.75 -6.46 10.24
CA TYR A 447 21.31 -6.34 10.00
C TYR A 447 20.67 -7.56 9.33
N SER A 448 19.89 -8.32 10.10
CA SER A 448 19.02 -9.39 9.59
C SER A 448 17.82 -8.82 8.81
N PRO A 449 17.18 -9.59 7.90
CA PRO A 449 15.95 -9.18 7.22
C PRO A 449 14.82 -8.74 8.17
N ALA A 450 14.76 -9.33 9.38
CA ALA A 450 13.80 -8.96 10.42
C ALA A 450 14.09 -7.57 11.04
N PHE A 451 15.37 -7.18 11.16
CA PHE A 451 15.76 -5.85 11.60
C PHE A 451 15.39 -4.78 10.55
N LEU A 452 15.45 -5.11 9.26
CA LEU A 452 15.06 -4.20 8.18
C LEU A 452 13.54 -4.00 8.09
N ASP A 453 12.73 -5.05 8.26
CA ASP A 453 11.28 -4.89 8.36
C ASP A 453 10.90 -4.09 9.63
N GLN A 454 11.65 -4.26 10.72
CA GLN A 454 11.53 -3.43 11.91
C GLN A 454 11.98 -1.98 11.66
N ALA A 455 13.08 -1.74 10.92
CA ALA A 455 13.57 -0.40 10.57
C ALA A 455 12.66 0.32 9.57
N ILE A 456 12.01 -0.41 8.64
CA ILE A 456 10.94 0.09 7.79
C ILE A 456 9.75 0.49 8.68
N THR A 457 9.35 -0.37 9.60
CA THR A 457 8.28 -0.10 10.56
C THR A 457 8.62 1.10 11.44
N ASP A 458 9.86 1.24 11.88
CA ASP A 458 10.32 2.32 12.74
C ASP A 458 10.56 3.61 11.95
N ALA A 459 10.93 3.55 10.67
CA ALA A 459 10.98 4.71 9.77
C ALA A 459 9.57 5.20 9.41
N ILE A 460 8.63 4.27 9.14
CA ILE A 460 7.21 4.56 8.96
C ILE A 460 6.65 5.16 10.26
N LYS A 461 6.95 4.56 11.42
CA LYS A 461 6.59 5.15 12.71
C LYS A 461 7.22 6.52 12.89
N ASN A 462 8.50 6.75 12.60
CA ASN A 462 9.11 8.07 12.72
C ASN A 462 8.53 9.11 11.75
N LEU A 463 8.08 8.68 10.57
CA LEU A 463 7.34 9.53 9.63
C LEU A 463 5.95 9.90 10.13
N LEU A 464 5.28 8.96 10.78
CA LEU A 464 3.91 9.12 11.29
C LEU A 464 3.86 9.73 12.70
N TYR A 465 4.87 9.46 13.52
CA TYR A 465 5.15 9.93 14.88
C TYR A 465 6.29 10.96 14.86
N LYS A 466 6.27 11.91 13.92
CA LYS A 466 6.82 13.22 14.28
C LYS A 466 5.87 13.81 15.32
N GLU A 467 6.07 13.42 16.57
CA GLU A 467 5.42 13.96 17.76
C GLU A 467 5.20 15.46 17.55
N GLN A 468 4.03 15.94 17.97
CA GLN A 468 3.76 17.37 18.05
C GLN A 468 4.83 18.02 18.94
N GLU A 469 5.96 18.40 18.37
CA GLU A 469 6.86 19.36 18.98
C GLU A 469 6.14 20.71 18.85
N GLU A 470 5.21 20.99 19.77
CA GLU A 470 5.24 22.32 20.35
C GLU A 470 6.62 22.44 20.99
N THR A 471 7.55 23.09 20.27
CA THR A 471 8.80 23.52 20.86
C THR A 471 8.45 24.63 21.83
N TRP A 472 8.04 24.24 23.04
CA TRP A 472 7.92 25.17 24.15
C TRP A 472 9.21 25.97 24.23
N LYS A 473 9.08 27.27 24.43
CA LYS A 473 10.21 28.17 24.64
C LYS A 473 9.99 28.92 25.93
N VAL A 474 11.05 28.94 26.75
CA VAL A 474 11.05 29.70 28.00
C VAL A 474 10.77 31.17 27.68
N ASN A 475 9.84 31.77 28.42
CA ASN A 475 9.28 33.12 28.26
C ASN A 475 8.26 33.34 27.13
N GLU A 476 7.84 32.31 26.38
CA GLU A 476 6.72 32.42 25.44
C GLU A 476 5.40 32.02 26.10
N THR A 477 4.28 32.55 25.58
CA THR A 477 2.93 32.29 26.07
C THR A 477 2.18 31.38 25.10
N TYR A 478 1.54 30.33 25.63
CA TYR A 478 0.78 29.34 24.86
C TYR A 478 -0.66 29.24 25.39
N GLU A 479 -1.58 28.78 24.52
CA GLU A 479 -2.95 28.48 24.91
C GLU A 479 -2.98 27.13 25.64
N MET A 480 -3.62 27.06 26.81
CA MET A 480 -3.57 25.88 27.68
C MET A 480 -4.64 24.83 27.34
N GLY A 481 -5.75 25.21 26.70
CA GLY A 481 -6.81 24.28 26.30
C GLY A 481 -7.31 23.41 27.46
N ASP A 482 -7.45 22.10 27.23
CA ASP A 482 -7.85 21.09 28.23
C ASP A 482 -6.64 20.40 28.92
N ARG A 483 -5.44 20.98 28.84
CA ARG A 483 -4.23 20.36 29.42
C ARG A 483 -4.32 20.29 30.95
N MET A 484 -3.93 19.15 31.50
CA MET A 484 -3.88 18.94 32.94
C MET A 484 -2.79 19.83 33.56
N CYS A 485 -3.20 20.75 34.43
CA CYS A 485 -2.32 21.71 35.09
C CYS A 485 -2.42 21.60 36.61
N GLU A 486 -1.32 21.28 37.28
CA GLU A 486 -1.29 21.10 38.74
C GLU A 486 -0.58 22.26 39.44
N ARG A 487 -1.25 22.87 40.41
CA ARG A 487 -0.70 24.03 41.14
C ARG A 487 0.41 23.61 42.10
N CYS A 488 1.52 24.36 42.10
CA CYS A 488 2.61 24.18 43.05
C CYS A 488 3.23 25.52 43.50
N ILE A 489 3.85 25.52 44.68
CA ILE A 489 4.68 26.63 45.17
C ILE A 489 6.13 26.26 44.92
N MET A 490 6.78 26.96 43.99
CA MET A 490 8.19 26.76 43.67
C MET A 490 9.08 27.57 44.61
N LYS A 491 10.03 26.89 45.25
CA LYS A 491 11.10 27.45 46.10
C LYS A 491 12.45 27.20 45.42
N ARG A 492 13.13 28.27 45.02
CA ARG A 492 14.46 28.22 44.41
C ARG A 492 15.33 29.35 44.97
N GLY A 493 16.32 29.01 45.80
CA GLY A 493 17.10 30.02 46.56
C GLY A 493 16.19 30.87 47.45
N ASN A 494 16.28 32.20 47.33
CA ASN A 494 15.42 33.16 48.06
C ASN A 494 14.12 33.52 47.32
N SER A 495 13.83 32.90 46.18
CA SER A 495 12.63 33.17 45.39
C SER A 495 11.53 32.14 45.67
N MET A 496 10.31 32.64 45.92
CA MET A 496 9.09 31.83 46.06
C MET A 496 8.01 32.37 45.13
N GLY A 497 7.35 31.49 44.39
CA GLY A 497 6.25 31.87 43.50
C GLY A 497 5.30 30.69 43.24
N VAL A 498 4.03 31.00 42.98
CA VAL A 498 3.02 30.01 42.59
C VAL A 498 3.18 29.72 41.11
N LYS A 499 3.31 28.44 40.75
CA LYS A 499 3.46 27.94 39.38
C LYS A 499 2.45 26.83 39.13
N TYR A 500 2.31 26.46 37.87
CA TYR A 500 1.52 25.31 37.46
C TYR A 500 2.41 24.34 36.67
N PHE A 501 2.43 23.08 37.10
CA PHE A 501 3.04 21.99 36.36
C PHE A 501 2.12 21.59 35.22
N VAL A 502 2.68 21.44 34.03
CA VAL A 502 1.97 20.97 32.83
C VAL A 502 2.52 19.61 32.46
N GLU A 503 1.63 18.63 32.25
CA GLU A 503 2.01 17.30 31.81
C GLU A 503 2.58 17.35 30.38
N ASP A 504 3.82 16.90 30.20
CA ASP A 504 4.51 16.81 28.91
C ASP A 504 5.41 15.56 28.91
N PRO A 505 5.41 14.76 27.83
CA PRO A 505 6.10 13.47 27.79
C PRO A 505 7.64 13.60 27.75
N LYS A 506 8.19 14.77 27.43
CA LYS A 506 9.63 14.97 27.18
C LYS A 506 10.26 16.00 28.11
N TYR A 507 9.51 17.03 28.48
CA TYR A 507 10.00 18.13 29.30
C TYR A 507 9.25 18.25 30.62
N PHE A 508 9.98 18.58 31.67
CA PHE A 508 9.43 19.11 32.90
C PHE A 508 9.13 20.59 32.68
N ILE A 509 7.85 20.98 32.70
CA ILE A 509 7.39 22.33 32.37
C ILE A 509 6.66 22.96 33.55
N LEU A 510 7.06 24.19 33.90
CA LEU A 510 6.32 25.06 34.81
C LEU A 510 5.88 26.33 34.08
N VAL A 511 4.61 26.68 34.24
CA VAL A 511 3.98 27.86 33.63
C VAL A 511 3.38 28.80 34.67
N GLU A 512 3.21 30.06 34.27
CA GLU A 512 2.45 31.09 34.99
C GLU A 512 1.30 31.61 34.14
N PRO A 513 0.12 31.91 34.70
CA PRO A 513 -0.99 32.49 33.94
C PRO A 513 -0.61 33.83 33.29
N ASP A 514 -0.98 34.04 32.03
CA ASP A 514 -0.78 35.32 31.35
C ASP A 514 -1.77 36.37 31.88
N PRO A 515 -1.31 37.54 32.37
CA PRO A 515 -2.19 38.54 32.97
C PRO A 515 -3.08 39.26 31.94
N MET A 516 -2.79 39.15 30.64
CA MET A 516 -3.50 39.86 29.57
C MET A 516 -4.39 38.95 28.70
N LYS A 517 -4.21 37.62 28.77
CA LYS A 517 -4.92 36.66 27.91
C LYS A 517 -5.57 35.53 28.72
N ILE A 518 -6.89 35.38 28.55
CA ILE A 518 -7.66 34.30 29.18
C ILE A 518 -7.30 32.97 28.53
N ASN A 519 -7.04 31.93 29.34
CA ASN A 519 -6.64 30.58 28.93
C ASN A 519 -5.22 30.45 28.35
N PHE A 520 -4.37 31.44 28.60
CA PHE A 520 -2.97 31.42 28.18
C PHE A 520 -2.05 31.38 29.40
N ALA A 521 -0.94 30.64 29.28
CA ALA A 521 0.11 30.64 30.29
C ALA A 521 1.49 30.76 29.66
N LYS A 522 2.37 31.47 30.36
CA LYS A 522 3.75 31.73 29.98
C LYS A 522 4.66 30.66 30.58
N VAL A 523 5.53 30.07 29.76
CA VAL A 523 6.52 29.08 30.22
C VAL A 523 7.64 29.77 30.99
N GLU A 524 7.87 29.35 32.22
CA GLU A 524 8.96 29.87 33.05
C GLU A 524 10.12 28.91 33.17
N LEU A 525 9.83 27.62 33.30
CA LEU A 525 10.83 26.57 33.38
C LEU A 525 10.50 25.47 32.39
N MET A 526 11.51 25.08 31.62
CA MET A 526 11.43 23.94 30.72
C MET A 526 12.77 23.22 30.77
N ILE A 527 12.75 21.97 31.21
CA ILE A 527 13.96 21.14 31.32
C ILE A 527 13.61 19.75 30.83
N HIS A 528 14.47 19.15 30.01
CA HIS A 528 14.25 17.78 29.57
C HIS A 528 14.21 16.83 30.77
N LEU A 529 13.20 15.97 30.85
CA LEU A 529 12.97 15.04 31.99
C LEU A 529 14.20 14.17 32.32
N LYS A 530 15.06 13.86 31.35
CA LYS A 530 16.32 13.11 31.57
C LYS A 530 17.32 13.80 32.51
N TYR A 531 17.20 15.11 32.67
CA TYR A 531 18.04 15.92 33.55
C TYR A 531 17.35 16.28 34.88
N VAL A 532 16.18 15.70 35.15
CA VAL A 532 15.41 15.96 36.37
C VAL A 532 15.42 14.71 37.24
N ASP A 533 15.98 14.84 38.44
CA ASP A 533 15.85 13.87 39.53
C ASP A 533 14.73 14.36 40.46
N ALA A 534 13.81 13.49 40.87
CA ALA A 534 12.69 13.87 41.74
C ALA A 534 12.62 12.97 42.99
N GLU A 535 12.59 13.58 44.17
CA GLU A 535 12.45 12.88 45.45
C GLU A 535 11.39 13.54 46.32
N ILE A 536 10.57 12.74 47.00
CA ILE A 536 9.62 13.28 47.98
C ILE A 536 10.40 13.64 49.24
N SER A 537 10.15 14.83 49.78
CA SER A 537 10.82 15.29 51.00
C SER A 537 10.47 14.41 52.20
N ASN A 538 11.48 14.08 53.01
CA ASN A 538 11.31 13.33 54.26
C ASN A 538 10.60 14.16 55.36
N SER A 539 10.65 15.50 55.29
CA SER A 539 10.04 16.39 56.28
C SER A 539 8.59 16.76 55.97
N ASP A 540 8.22 16.84 54.69
CA ASP A 540 6.86 17.11 54.23
C ASP A 540 6.55 16.28 52.99
N LYS A 541 5.59 15.36 53.11
CA LYS A 541 5.24 14.44 52.02
C LYS A 541 4.48 15.11 50.87
N LYS A 542 4.11 16.39 51.02
CA LYS A 542 3.54 17.22 49.94
C LYS A 542 4.60 17.95 49.13
N SER A 543 5.86 17.93 49.58
CA SER A 543 6.96 18.60 48.92
C SER A 543 7.76 17.64 48.05
N LEU A 544 8.01 18.04 46.81
CA LEU A 544 8.86 17.35 45.85
C LEU A 544 10.17 18.12 45.70
N ILE A 545 11.29 17.46 45.97
CA ILE A 545 12.64 17.98 45.78
C ILE A 545 13.09 17.57 44.39
N LEU A 546 13.36 18.55 43.53
CA LEU A 546 13.85 18.38 42.18
C LEU A 546 15.34 18.72 42.09
N GLY A 547 16.14 17.74 41.70
CA GLY A 547 17.54 17.90 41.34
C GLY A 547 17.68 18.10 39.84
N LEU A 548 18.08 19.29 39.41
CA LEU A 548 18.28 19.63 38.00
C LEU A 548 19.75 19.51 37.63
N ARG A 549 20.09 18.54 36.78
CA ARG A 549 21.46 18.36 36.28
C ARG A 549 21.76 19.32 35.13
N LYS A 550 22.68 20.26 35.33
CA LYS A 550 23.23 21.12 34.25
C LYS A 550 24.66 20.70 33.91
N GLN A 551 25.16 21.10 32.74
CA GLN A 551 26.52 20.79 32.28
C GLN A 551 27.64 21.24 33.26
N ILE A 552 27.35 22.15 34.21
CA ILE A 552 28.32 22.70 35.18
C ILE A 552 27.69 22.82 36.60
N GLY A 553 27.00 21.78 37.08
CA GLY A 553 26.52 21.69 38.47
C GLY A 553 25.05 21.28 38.63
N MET A 554 24.64 21.00 39.86
CA MET A 554 23.29 20.56 40.24
C MET A 554 22.53 21.71 40.90
N ASP A 555 21.36 22.06 40.37
CA ASP A 555 20.48 23.11 40.88
C ASP A 555 19.27 22.45 41.55
N MET A 556 18.92 22.87 42.77
CA MET A 556 17.87 22.22 43.57
C MET A 556 16.65 23.12 43.66
N ILE A 557 15.49 22.58 43.30
CA ILE A 557 14.19 23.25 43.41
C ILE A 557 13.31 22.43 44.35
N VAL A 558 12.55 23.08 45.22
CA VAL A 558 11.50 22.41 46.01
C VAL A 558 10.14 22.89 45.52
N LEU A 559 9.25 21.96 45.22
CA LEU A 559 7.86 22.22 44.83
C LEU A 559 6.92 21.72 45.92
N ASP A 560 6.14 22.62 46.51
CA ASP A 560 5.10 22.24 47.46
C ASP A 560 3.75 22.15 46.76
N PHE A 561 3.08 21.00 46.88
CA PHE A 561 1.76 20.75 46.30
C PHE A 561 0.66 20.79 47.37
N ASP A 562 -0.60 20.94 46.94
CA ASP A 562 -1.74 21.06 47.86
C ASP A 562 -2.02 19.73 48.61
N ASP A 563 -1.72 18.59 47.98
CA ASP A 563 -1.88 17.25 48.55
C ASP A 563 -0.73 16.30 48.22
N GLN A 564 -0.63 15.23 49.02
CA GLN A 564 0.43 14.23 48.93
C GLN A 564 0.28 13.28 47.72
N ASN A 565 -0.94 13.07 47.23
CA ASN A 565 -1.18 12.16 46.10
C ASN A 565 -0.70 12.80 44.80
N THR A 566 -0.91 14.11 44.63
CA THR A 566 -0.41 14.88 43.49
C THR A 566 1.12 14.89 43.44
N ALA A 567 1.79 15.15 44.57
CA ALA A 567 3.26 15.07 44.64
C ALA A 567 3.81 13.68 44.29
N ARG A 568 3.14 12.61 44.72
CA ARG A 568 3.50 11.22 44.37
C ARG A 568 3.24 10.89 42.90
N TRP A 569 2.11 11.33 42.37
CA TRP A 569 1.74 11.11 40.97
C TRP A 569 2.76 11.79 40.04
N ILE A 570 3.06 13.07 40.27
CA ILE A 570 4.06 13.81 39.48
C ILE A 570 5.44 13.16 39.59
N LYS A 571 5.86 12.70 40.78
CA LYS A 571 7.13 11.98 40.94
C LYS A 571 7.15 10.70 40.10
N ASN A 572 6.10 9.88 40.17
CA ASN A 572 6.00 8.64 39.39
C ASN A 572 5.97 8.94 37.89
N HIS A 573 5.24 9.98 37.46
CA HIS A 573 5.21 10.41 36.07
C HIS A 573 6.62 10.83 35.57
N ILE A 574 7.38 11.60 36.37
CA ILE A 574 8.76 11.96 36.04
C ILE A 574 9.65 10.70 35.95
N ASP A 575 9.55 9.78 36.91
CA ASP A 575 10.35 8.55 36.95
C ASP A 575 10.01 7.62 35.76
N ASP A 576 8.74 7.42 35.45
CA ASP A 576 8.25 6.55 34.37
C ASP A 576 8.66 7.09 33.00
N GLN A 577 8.47 8.39 32.74
CA GLN A 577 8.84 9.02 31.48
C GLN A 577 10.35 9.18 31.32
N ARG A 578 11.08 9.35 32.43
CA ARG A 578 12.55 9.33 32.39
C ARG A 578 13.09 7.95 32.05
N ASN A 579 12.52 6.90 32.62
CA ASN A 579 12.92 5.52 32.32
C ASN A 579 12.58 5.14 30.88
N SER A 580 11.45 5.58 30.32
CA SER A 580 11.10 5.33 28.91
C SER A 580 12.06 6.03 27.93
N VAL A 581 12.43 7.28 28.20
CA VAL A 581 13.39 8.05 27.39
C VAL A 581 14.82 7.50 27.52
N ILE A 582 15.26 7.13 28.72
CA ILE A 582 16.57 6.53 28.94
C ILE A 582 16.64 5.14 28.32
N TYR A 583 15.56 4.34 28.35
CA TYR A 583 15.53 3.04 27.69
C TYR A 583 15.61 3.18 26.16
N TYR A 584 14.95 4.19 25.57
CA TYR A 584 15.02 4.50 24.13
C TYR A 584 16.39 5.04 23.71
N GLU A 585 16.99 5.96 24.48
CA GLU A 585 18.34 6.48 24.19
C GLU A 585 19.43 5.42 24.48
N ALA A 586 19.28 4.57 25.51
CA ALA A 586 20.24 3.52 25.84
C ALA A 586 20.17 2.34 24.85
N THR A 587 19.01 1.93 24.37
CA THR A 587 18.97 0.95 23.26
C THR A 587 19.47 1.53 21.94
N LEU A 588 19.37 2.85 21.72
CA LEU A 588 19.99 3.48 20.55
C LEU A 588 21.51 3.61 20.72
N ILE A 589 22.00 3.94 21.93
CA ILE A 589 23.42 4.23 22.22
C ILE A 589 24.22 2.95 22.54
N GLU A 590 23.68 1.96 23.25
CA GLU A 590 24.34 0.65 23.45
C GLU A 590 24.47 -0.08 22.10
N ASN A 591 23.48 0.05 21.20
CA ASN A 591 23.60 -0.47 19.83
C ASN A 591 24.50 0.38 18.92
N LEU A 592 24.85 1.62 19.30
CA LEU A 592 25.78 2.50 18.56
C LEU A 592 27.21 2.47 19.11
N LEU A 593 27.43 2.03 20.36
CA LEU A 593 28.74 2.04 21.03
C LEU A 593 29.38 0.65 21.17
N ASP A 594 28.62 -0.44 21.10
CA ASP A 594 29.17 -1.81 21.11
C ASP A 594 29.44 -2.42 19.72
N GLN A 595 29.42 -1.65 18.61
CA GLN A 595 29.73 -2.16 17.25
C GLN A 595 30.58 -1.24 16.34
#